data_AF-A0A523BAN3-F1
#
_entry.id   AF-A0A523BAN3-F1
#
_cell.length_a   1.000
_cell.length_b   1.000
_cell.length_c   1.000
_cell.angle_alpha   90.00
_cell.angle_beta   90.00
_cell.angle_gamma   90.00
#
_symmetry.space_group_name_H-M   'P 1'
#
loop_
_entity.id
_entity.type
_entity.pdbx_description
1 polymer ?
#
loop_
_entity_poly.entity_id
_entity_poly.type
_entity_poly.pdbx_seq_one_letter_code
_entity_poly.pdbx_strand_id
1 'polypeptide(L)'
;MWRKIASFPLKGIEEGLKLHSQLVMDSIELLSDLIEKCQCYDWDSVRATAEKIAFIEREADDVKRGVEVKLYRGILFVGLKEDFLRLLEAIDQIADRAKEASRALASRAPDRGEMEEIGDCSEKVKEMIYGTIDIVKILIKAIEMINKDKNETLNLAHEIEKYEERLDDVKLEAL
;
A
#
# COMPACT_ATOMS: atom_id res chain seq x y z
N MET A 1 22.42 -33.12 18.22
CA MET A 1 22.24 -32.06 19.23
C MET A 1 22.05 -30.71 18.53
N TRP A 2 20.93 -30.52 17.80
CA TRP A 2 20.65 -29.32 16.97
C TRP A 2 19.19 -28.84 17.09
N ARG A 3 18.47 -29.20 18.17
CA ARG A 3 17.02 -28.92 18.32
C ARG A 3 16.67 -27.58 19.01
N LYS A 4 17.65 -26.69 19.26
CA LYS A 4 17.42 -25.43 19.99
C LYS A 4 18.28 -24.25 19.50
N ILE A 5 18.51 -24.13 18.19
CA ILE A 5 19.00 -22.85 17.65
C ILE A 5 17.78 -22.05 17.22
N ALA A 6 17.56 -20.94 17.92
CA ALA A 6 16.62 -19.88 17.63
C ALA A 6 15.12 -20.25 17.65
N SER A 7 14.48 -20.05 18.80
CA SER A 7 13.15 -19.44 18.76
C SER A 7 13.28 -18.15 17.97
N PHE A 8 12.75 -18.13 16.75
CA PHE A 8 12.75 -17.02 15.81
C PHE A 8 12.29 -15.73 16.53
N PRO A 9 13.12 -14.69 16.73
CA PRO A 9 12.74 -13.53 17.52
C PRO A 9 12.01 -12.52 16.61
N LEU A 10 10.90 -12.94 16.00
CA LEU A 10 10.01 -12.05 15.21
C LEU A 10 9.01 -11.31 16.08
N LYS A 11 8.93 -11.61 17.38
CA LYS A 11 7.94 -10.99 18.27
C LYS A 11 8.17 -9.47 18.29
N GLY A 12 7.19 -8.72 17.79
CA GLY A 12 7.25 -7.27 17.59
C GLY A 12 7.72 -6.79 16.20
N ILE A 13 8.32 -7.65 15.36
CA ILE A 13 8.53 -7.38 13.92
C ILE A 13 7.27 -7.73 13.16
N GLU A 14 6.66 -8.89 13.44
CA GLU A 14 5.39 -9.29 12.81
C GLU A 14 4.26 -8.30 13.14
N GLU A 15 4.17 -7.87 14.39
CA GLU A 15 3.19 -6.85 14.83
C GLU A 15 3.42 -5.51 14.13
N GLY A 16 4.69 -5.09 13.99
CA GLY A 16 5.03 -3.85 13.31
C GLY A 16 4.76 -3.91 11.81
N LEU A 17 5.05 -5.05 11.16
CA LEU A 17 4.74 -5.27 9.75
C LEU A 17 3.24 -5.28 9.51
N LYS A 18 2.45 -5.96 10.36
CA LYS A 18 0.98 -5.93 10.29
C LYS A 18 0.42 -4.53 10.45
N LEU A 19 0.89 -3.79 11.43
CA LEU A 19 0.47 -2.40 11.64
C LEU A 19 0.84 -1.51 10.45
N HIS A 20 2.07 -1.63 9.94
CA HIS A 20 2.54 -0.91 8.76
C HIS A 20 1.67 -1.23 7.54
N SER A 21 1.45 -2.50 7.23
CA SER A 21 0.62 -2.89 6.09
C SER A 21 -0.84 -2.46 6.24
N GLN A 22 -1.38 -2.38 7.46
CA GLN A 22 -2.71 -1.82 7.70
C GLN A 22 -2.75 -0.31 7.43
N LEU A 23 -1.75 0.46 7.89
CA LEU A 23 -1.66 1.89 7.57
C LEU A 23 -1.52 2.13 6.06
N VAL A 24 -0.78 1.27 5.37
CA VAL A 24 -0.71 1.29 3.90
C VAL A 24 -2.09 1.04 3.28
N MET A 25 -2.84 0.03 3.75
CA MET A 25 -4.22 -0.19 3.29
C MET A 25 -5.10 1.04 3.51
N ASP A 26 -5.08 1.60 4.73
CA ASP A 26 -5.88 2.76 5.09
C ASP A 26 -5.59 3.96 4.16
N SER A 27 -4.33 4.14 3.73
CA SER A 27 -3.93 5.21 2.81
C SER A 27 -4.55 5.07 1.41
N ILE A 28 -4.72 3.83 0.93
CA ILE A 28 -5.29 3.52 -0.39
C ILE A 28 -6.82 3.52 -0.32
N GLU A 29 -7.41 3.06 0.78
CA GLU A 29 -8.85 3.20 1.01
C GLU A 29 -9.28 4.67 1.10
N LEU A 30 -8.44 5.56 1.63
CA LEU A 30 -8.71 6.99 1.57
C LEU A 30 -8.62 7.58 0.16
N LEU A 31 -7.88 6.96 -0.77
CA LEU A 31 -7.84 7.42 -2.16
C LEU A 31 -9.19 7.23 -2.85
N SER A 32 -9.94 6.16 -2.56
CA SER A 32 -11.27 5.98 -3.16
C SER A 32 -12.24 7.06 -2.69
N ASP A 33 -12.25 7.36 -1.39
CA ASP A 33 -13.01 8.48 -0.79
C ASP A 33 -12.61 9.84 -1.40
N LEU A 34 -11.31 10.05 -1.64
CA LEU A 34 -10.82 11.26 -2.30
C LEU A 34 -11.39 11.43 -3.70
N ILE A 35 -11.46 10.36 -4.51
CA ILE A 35 -12.03 10.42 -5.85
C ILE A 35 -13.53 10.68 -5.85
N GLU A 36 -14.27 10.08 -4.92
CA GLU A 36 -15.71 10.36 -4.78
C GLU A 36 -15.96 11.85 -4.49
N LYS A 37 -15.14 12.46 -3.64
CA LYS A 37 -15.20 13.90 -3.36
C LYS A 37 -14.84 14.76 -4.58
N CYS A 38 -13.85 14.35 -5.38
CA CYS A 38 -13.53 15.00 -6.65
C CYS A 38 -14.75 15.04 -7.58
N GLN A 39 -15.51 13.95 -7.66
CA GLN A 39 -16.72 13.86 -8.50
C GLN A 39 -17.89 14.70 -7.98
N CYS A 40 -17.95 14.94 -6.66
CA CYS A 40 -18.92 15.85 -6.05
C CYS A 40 -18.50 17.32 -6.10
N TYR A 41 -17.35 17.66 -6.70
CA TYR A 41 -16.77 19.01 -6.72
C TYR A 41 -16.51 19.61 -5.33
N ASP A 42 -16.36 18.76 -4.30
CA ASP A 42 -16.09 19.19 -2.92
C ASP A 42 -14.59 19.29 -2.67
N TRP A 43 -13.98 20.34 -3.22
CA TRP A 43 -12.52 20.53 -3.19
C TRP A 43 -11.95 20.80 -1.79
N ASP A 44 -12.74 21.33 -0.88
CA ASP A 44 -12.32 21.47 0.52
C ASP A 44 -12.17 20.10 1.18
N SER A 45 -13.14 19.20 0.96
CA SER A 45 -13.04 17.82 1.42
C SER A 45 -11.94 17.03 0.70
N VAL A 46 -11.67 17.27 -0.58
CA VAL A 46 -10.53 16.66 -1.31
C VAL A 46 -9.21 17.03 -0.63
N ARG A 47 -8.99 18.33 -0.36
CA ARG A 47 -7.79 18.81 0.34
C ARG A 47 -7.65 18.20 1.74
N ALA A 48 -8.73 18.20 2.51
CA ALA A 48 -8.74 17.60 3.84
C ALA A 48 -8.43 16.09 3.81
N THR A 49 -8.88 15.38 2.77
CA THR A 49 -8.61 13.94 2.60
C THR A 49 -7.15 13.70 2.20
N ALA A 50 -6.58 14.52 1.30
CA ALA A 50 -5.16 14.45 0.96
C ALA A 50 -4.25 14.73 2.18
N GLU A 51 -4.65 15.65 3.07
CA GLU A 51 -3.94 15.89 4.33
C GLU A 51 -3.99 14.68 5.28
N LYS A 52 -5.13 13.98 5.35
CA LYS A 52 -5.26 12.73 6.11
C LYS A 52 -4.36 11.63 5.55
N ILE A 53 -4.33 11.44 4.23
CA ILE A 53 -3.43 10.47 3.58
C ILE A 53 -1.97 10.80 3.93
N ALA A 54 -1.58 12.08 3.86
CA ALA A 54 -0.24 12.51 4.24
C ALA A 54 0.06 12.39 5.75
N PHE A 55 -0.96 12.31 6.60
CA PHE A 55 -0.77 11.97 8.02
C PHE A 55 -0.54 10.47 8.20
N ILE A 56 -1.37 9.62 7.57
CA ILE A 56 -1.23 8.16 7.62
C ILE A 56 0.13 7.70 7.07
N GLU A 57 0.59 8.26 5.94
CA GLU A 57 1.91 7.91 5.39
C GLU A 57 3.04 8.25 6.37
N ARG A 58 2.95 9.35 7.12
CA ARG A 58 3.95 9.68 8.15
C ARG A 58 3.91 8.67 9.30
N GLU A 59 2.72 8.24 9.71
CA GLU A 59 2.59 7.18 10.71
C GLU A 59 3.16 5.84 10.21
N ALA A 60 2.92 5.50 8.94
CA ALA A 60 3.49 4.31 8.31
C ALA A 60 5.02 4.35 8.30
N ASP A 61 5.62 5.46 7.88
CA ASP A 61 7.08 5.66 7.86
C ASP A 61 7.68 5.57 9.28
N ASP A 62 7.01 6.10 10.30
CA ASP A 62 7.45 5.96 11.70
C ASP A 62 7.39 4.51 12.19
N VAL A 63 6.34 3.76 11.84
CA VAL A 63 6.24 2.32 12.13
C VAL A 63 7.33 1.55 11.39
N LYS A 64 7.58 1.85 10.10
CA LYS A 64 8.67 1.28 9.30
C LYS A 64 10.01 1.44 10.02
N ARG A 65 10.39 2.67 10.37
CA ARG A 65 11.64 2.96 11.11
C ARG A 65 11.73 2.15 12.41
N GLY A 66 10.62 2.00 13.13
CA GLY A 66 10.55 1.17 14.33
C GLY A 66 10.85 -0.31 14.06
N VAL A 67 10.36 -0.86 12.95
CA VAL A 67 10.64 -2.23 12.51
C VAL A 67 12.09 -2.39 12.06
N GLU A 68 12.63 -1.45 11.28
CA GLU A 68 14.03 -1.45 10.85
C GLU A 68 15.00 -1.50 12.03
N VAL A 69 14.78 -0.65 13.05
CA VAL A 69 15.62 -0.64 14.26
C VAL A 69 15.60 -2.00 14.96
N LYS A 70 14.44 -2.68 15.01
CA LYS A 70 14.32 -4.03 15.59
C LYS A 70 15.07 -5.07 14.73
N LEU A 71 14.95 -4.99 13.40
CA LEU A 71 15.68 -5.87 12.47
C LEU A 71 17.20 -5.70 12.63
N TYR A 72 17.70 -4.48 12.73
CA TYR A 72 19.13 -4.21 12.95
C TYR A 72 19.64 -4.78 14.28
N ARG A 73 18.88 -4.60 15.37
CA ARG A 73 19.23 -5.09 16.71
C ARG A 73 19.07 -6.60 16.88
N GLY A 74 18.24 -7.25 16.07
CA GLY A 74 17.93 -8.68 16.16
C GLY A 74 19.07 -9.59 15.67
N ILE A 75 19.02 -10.87 16.06
CA ILE A 75 20.02 -11.91 15.72
C ILE A 75 19.57 -12.68 14.45
N LEU A 76 19.08 -11.98 13.44
CA LEU A 76 18.75 -12.56 12.13
C LEU A 76 20.02 -12.69 11.27
N PHE A 77 20.07 -13.70 10.40
CA PHE A 77 21.13 -13.82 9.39
C PHE A 77 21.05 -12.63 8.43
N VAL A 78 22.21 -12.13 7.98
CA VAL A 78 22.33 -10.87 7.20
C VAL A 78 21.44 -10.87 5.95
N GLY A 79 21.47 -11.95 5.15
CA GLY A 79 20.66 -12.02 3.93
C GLY A 79 19.15 -11.95 4.21
N LEU A 80 18.69 -12.62 5.27
CA LEU A 80 17.27 -12.59 5.63
C LEU A 80 16.84 -11.21 6.15
N LYS A 81 17.73 -10.47 6.85
CA LYS A 81 17.44 -9.08 7.24
C LYS A 81 17.26 -8.21 6.01
N GLU A 82 18.12 -8.36 5.01
CA GLU A 82 18.06 -7.59 3.76
C GLU A 82 16.77 -7.87 2.99
N ASP A 83 16.31 -9.12 2.95
CA ASP A 83 15.02 -9.47 2.34
C ASP A 83 13.84 -8.78 3.05
N PHE A 84 13.81 -8.80 4.39
CA PHE A 84 12.74 -8.12 5.15
C PHE A 84 12.78 -6.60 5.00
N LEU A 85 13.97 -5.99 4.95
CA LEU A 85 14.12 -4.56 4.71
C LEU A 85 13.61 -4.18 3.32
N ARG A 86 13.92 -4.97 2.28
CA ARG A 86 13.41 -4.76 0.92
C ARG A 86 11.89 -4.90 0.85
N LEU A 87 11.33 -5.91 1.52
CA LEU A 87 9.88 -6.09 1.60
C LEU A 87 9.20 -4.89 2.27
N LEU A 88 9.75 -4.44 3.40
CA LEU A 88 9.20 -3.31 4.15
C LEU A 88 9.23 -2.01 3.33
N GLU A 89 10.34 -1.74 2.65
CA GLU A 89 10.49 -0.59 1.76
C GLU A 89 9.52 -0.65 0.58
N ALA A 90 9.33 -1.83 -0.03
CA ALA A 90 8.39 -1.99 -1.14
C ALA A 90 6.92 -1.76 -0.71
N ILE A 91 6.54 -2.22 0.48
CA ILE A 91 5.20 -1.96 1.04
C ILE A 91 5.02 -0.47 1.31
N ASP A 92 6.03 0.19 1.86
CA ASP A 92 5.98 1.60 2.23
C ASP A 92 5.81 2.52 1.02
N GLN A 93 6.48 2.19 -0.09
CA GLN A 93 6.33 2.90 -1.36
C GLN A 93 4.88 2.98 -1.83
N ILE A 94 4.00 2.04 -1.46
CA ILE A 94 2.58 2.08 -1.83
C ILE A 94 1.89 3.29 -1.16
N ALA A 95 2.13 3.52 0.13
CA ALA A 95 1.59 4.68 0.85
C ALA A 95 2.18 6.01 0.34
N ASP A 96 3.47 6.02 0.00
CA ASP A 96 4.11 7.16 -0.65
C ASP A 96 3.44 7.51 -1.98
N ARG A 97 3.19 6.52 -2.83
CA ARG A 97 2.47 6.73 -4.11
C ARG A 97 1.04 7.20 -3.88
N ALA A 98 0.36 6.70 -2.84
CA ALA A 98 -0.98 7.17 -2.52
C ALA A 98 -0.98 8.64 -2.10
N LYS A 99 -0.01 9.05 -1.28
CA LYS A 99 0.21 10.46 -0.92
C LYS A 99 0.53 11.32 -2.14
N GLU A 100 1.40 10.88 -3.04
CA GLU A 100 1.70 11.61 -4.28
C GLU A 100 0.46 11.80 -5.16
N ALA A 101 -0.32 10.74 -5.38
CA ALA A 101 -1.55 10.80 -6.16
C ALA A 101 -2.58 11.75 -5.54
N SER A 102 -2.79 11.67 -4.22
CA SER A 102 -3.71 12.56 -3.50
C SER A 102 -3.30 14.04 -3.61
N ARG A 103 -2.00 14.34 -3.54
CA ARG A 103 -1.47 15.70 -3.69
C ARG A 103 -1.65 16.22 -5.10
N ALA A 104 -1.44 15.39 -6.12
CA ALA A 104 -1.66 15.77 -7.50
C ALA A 104 -3.14 16.16 -7.72
N LEU A 105 -4.07 15.33 -7.24
CA LEU A 105 -5.51 15.59 -7.34
C LEU A 105 -5.95 16.81 -6.53
N ALA A 106 -5.39 17.02 -5.33
CA ALA A 106 -5.76 18.14 -4.47
C ALA A 106 -5.09 19.48 -4.84
N SER A 107 -4.13 19.47 -5.78
CA SER A 107 -3.30 20.63 -6.11
C SER A 107 -4.08 21.81 -6.67
N ARG A 108 -5.17 21.54 -7.39
CA ARG A 108 -6.05 22.55 -8.00
C ARG A 108 -7.46 21.99 -8.15
N ALA A 109 -8.44 22.87 -8.02
CA ALA A 109 -9.80 22.61 -8.46
C ALA A 109 -9.92 22.83 -9.98
N PRO A 110 -10.09 21.78 -10.80
CA PRO A 110 -10.52 21.90 -12.19
C PRO A 110 -11.88 22.60 -12.29
N ASP A 111 -12.04 23.35 -13.38
CA ASP A 111 -13.34 23.91 -13.74
C ASP A 111 -14.25 22.82 -14.32
N ARG A 112 -15.51 23.19 -14.57
CA ARG A 112 -16.52 22.24 -15.03
C ARG A 112 -16.22 21.69 -16.42
N GLY A 113 -15.65 22.48 -17.32
CA GLY A 113 -15.30 22.03 -18.67
C GLY A 113 -14.16 21.02 -18.63
N GLU A 114 -13.14 21.29 -17.80
CA GLU A 114 -12.03 20.36 -17.57
C GLU A 114 -12.53 19.02 -16.97
N MET A 115 -13.48 19.05 -16.04
CA MET A 115 -14.06 17.82 -15.49
C MET A 115 -14.94 17.05 -16.49
N GLU A 116 -15.61 17.75 -17.41
CA GLU A 116 -16.37 17.12 -18.49
C GLU A 116 -15.44 16.41 -19.50
N GLU A 117 -14.27 16.98 -19.79
CA GLU A 117 -13.25 16.35 -20.65
C GLU A 117 -12.63 15.09 -20.03
N ILE A 118 -12.51 15.03 -18.70
CA ILE A 118 -12.00 13.85 -18.00
C ILE A 118 -12.92 12.63 -18.21
N GLY A 119 -14.25 12.83 -18.31
CA GLY A 119 -15.21 11.80 -18.71
C GLY A 119 -14.96 10.39 -18.13
N ASP A 120 -14.81 9.41 -19.03
CA ASP A 120 -14.59 7.99 -18.72
C ASP A 120 -13.29 7.72 -17.95
N CYS A 121 -12.29 8.61 -18.03
CA CYS A 121 -11.06 8.46 -17.25
C CYS A 121 -11.37 8.42 -15.75
N SER A 122 -12.42 9.10 -15.27
CA SER A 122 -12.78 9.07 -13.86
C SER A 122 -13.19 7.67 -13.37
N GLU A 123 -13.87 6.88 -14.21
CA GLU A 123 -14.28 5.53 -13.87
C GLU A 123 -13.11 4.55 -13.95
N LYS A 124 -12.22 4.72 -14.93
CA LYS A 124 -10.98 3.95 -15.04
C LYS A 124 -10.03 4.19 -13.87
N VAL A 125 -9.88 5.43 -13.42
CA VAL A 125 -9.08 5.73 -12.23
C VAL A 125 -9.69 5.10 -10.97
N LYS A 126 -11.02 5.08 -10.82
CA LYS A 126 -11.67 4.32 -9.74
C LYS A 126 -11.36 2.84 -9.82
N GLU A 127 -11.50 2.24 -11.02
CA GLU A 127 -11.20 0.83 -11.25
C GLU A 127 -9.75 0.50 -10.85
N MET A 128 -8.79 1.37 -11.19
CA MET A 128 -7.40 1.24 -10.74
C MET A 128 -7.23 1.31 -9.22
N ILE A 129 -7.92 2.22 -8.54
CA ILE A 129 -7.84 2.34 -7.06
C ILE A 129 -8.43 1.09 -6.41
N TYR A 130 -9.64 0.67 -6.81
CA TYR A 130 -10.29 -0.50 -6.23
C TYR A 130 -9.50 -1.79 -6.49
N GLY A 131 -8.93 -1.96 -7.68
CA GLY A 131 -8.05 -3.08 -7.94
C GLY A 131 -6.76 -3.04 -7.11
N THR A 132 -6.20 -1.85 -6.88
CA THR A 132 -5.03 -1.68 -6.00
C THR A 132 -5.37 -2.06 -4.55
N ILE A 133 -6.54 -1.68 -4.05
CA ILE A 133 -7.05 -2.11 -2.73
C ILE A 133 -7.09 -3.65 -2.66
N ASP A 134 -7.62 -4.31 -3.69
CA ASP A 134 -7.70 -5.77 -3.72
C ASP A 134 -6.31 -6.44 -3.76
N ILE A 135 -5.37 -5.91 -4.54
CA ILE A 135 -3.97 -6.36 -4.54
C ILE A 135 -3.36 -6.24 -3.15
N VAL A 136 -3.54 -5.10 -2.47
CA VAL A 136 -2.95 -4.88 -1.15
C VAL A 136 -3.59 -5.79 -0.09
N LYS A 137 -4.88 -6.15 -0.22
CA LYS A 137 -5.51 -7.16 0.64
C LYS A 137 -4.83 -8.52 0.48
N ILE A 138 -4.56 -8.93 -0.76
CA ILE A 138 -3.87 -10.19 -1.07
C ILE A 138 -2.43 -10.13 -0.53
N LEU A 139 -1.75 -9.00 -0.66
CA LEU A 139 -0.41 -8.77 -0.11
C LEU A 139 -0.37 -8.91 1.41
N ILE A 140 -1.32 -8.29 2.13
CA ILE A 140 -1.44 -8.45 3.59
C ILE A 140 -1.62 -9.93 3.94
N LYS A 141 -2.52 -10.64 3.25
CA LYS A 141 -2.71 -12.08 3.45
C LYS A 141 -1.41 -12.86 3.18
N ALA A 142 -0.67 -12.51 2.13
CA ALA A 142 0.61 -13.17 1.80
C ALA A 142 1.62 -12.98 2.93
N ILE A 143 1.75 -11.76 3.46
CA ILE A 143 2.63 -11.43 4.59
C ILE A 143 2.28 -12.27 5.84
N GLU A 144 0.99 -12.44 6.14
CA GLU A 144 0.54 -13.27 7.26
C GLU A 144 0.84 -14.77 7.09
N MET A 145 1.02 -15.22 5.86
CA MET A 145 1.26 -16.62 5.51
C MET A 145 2.75 -16.98 5.38
N ILE A 146 3.66 -15.99 5.27
CA ILE A 146 5.11 -16.19 5.09
C ILE A 146 5.70 -17.25 6.03
N ASN A 147 5.31 -17.24 7.31
CA ASN A 147 5.81 -18.17 8.34
C ASN A 147 4.89 -19.37 8.61
N LYS A 148 3.73 -19.45 7.95
CA LYS A 148 2.69 -20.47 8.18
C LYS A 148 2.64 -21.49 7.04
N ASP A 149 2.55 -21.02 5.80
CA ASP A 149 2.43 -21.86 4.63
C ASP A 149 3.12 -21.19 3.42
N LYS A 150 4.23 -21.78 3.00
CA LYS A 150 5.03 -21.29 1.88
C LYS A 150 4.33 -21.45 0.54
N ASN A 151 3.56 -22.53 0.35
CA ASN A 151 2.88 -22.78 -0.91
C ASN A 151 1.74 -21.78 -1.10
N GLU A 152 0.96 -21.55 -0.04
CA GLU A 152 -0.08 -20.51 -0.06
C GLU A 152 0.52 -19.12 -0.27
N THR A 153 1.64 -18.80 0.39
CA THR A 153 2.33 -17.51 0.17
C THR A 153 2.73 -17.31 -1.29
N LEU A 154 3.28 -18.34 -1.93
CA LEU A 154 3.63 -18.29 -3.36
C LEU A 154 2.40 -18.18 -4.26
N ASN A 155 1.32 -18.88 -3.95
CA ASN A 155 0.07 -18.77 -4.70
C ASN A 155 -0.51 -17.35 -4.63
N LEU A 156 -0.47 -16.72 -3.45
CA LEU A 156 -0.93 -15.34 -3.27
C LEU A 156 -0.04 -14.35 -4.03
N ALA A 157 1.27 -14.57 -4.10
CA ALA A 157 2.17 -13.75 -4.92
C ALA A 157 1.84 -13.85 -6.42
N HIS A 158 1.57 -15.06 -6.93
CA HIS A 158 1.09 -15.22 -8.32
C HIS A 158 -0.31 -14.64 -8.55
N GLU A 159 -1.15 -14.58 -7.50
CA GLU A 159 -2.44 -13.92 -7.58
C GLU A 159 -2.25 -12.41 -7.74
N ILE A 160 -1.40 -11.78 -6.93
CA ILE A 160 -1.03 -10.36 -7.06
C ILE A 160 -0.59 -10.03 -8.49
N GLU A 161 0.33 -10.81 -9.05
CA GLU A 161 0.85 -10.61 -10.42
C GLU A 161 -0.28 -10.58 -11.46
N LYS A 162 -1.24 -11.51 -11.37
CA LYS A 162 -2.40 -11.54 -12.30
C LYS A 162 -3.31 -10.33 -12.16
N TYR A 163 -3.51 -9.83 -10.93
CA TYR A 163 -4.33 -8.64 -10.71
C TYR A 163 -3.61 -7.39 -11.20
N GLU A 164 -2.28 -7.29 -11.03
CA GLU A 164 -1.46 -6.21 -11.57
C GLU A 164 -1.49 -6.18 -13.11
N GLU A 165 -1.31 -7.34 -13.76
CA GLU A 165 -1.41 -7.44 -15.23
C GLU A 165 -2.78 -6.95 -15.73
N ARG A 166 -3.87 -7.34 -15.06
CA ARG A 166 -5.22 -6.86 -15.41
C ARG A 166 -5.37 -5.35 -15.21
N LEU A 167 -4.76 -4.77 -14.18
CA LEU A 167 -4.82 -3.33 -13.95
C LEU A 167 -3.95 -2.54 -14.94
N ASP A 168 -2.88 -3.13 -15.46
CA ASP A 168 -2.11 -2.52 -16.53
C ASP A 168 -2.94 -2.37 -17.81
N ASP A 169 -3.83 -3.31 -18.12
CA ASP A 169 -4.78 -3.16 -19.23
C ASP A 169 -5.75 -1.98 -18.99
N VAL A 170 -6.31 -1.86 -17.78
CA VAL A 170 -7.19 -0.74 -17.40
C VAL A 170 -6.46 0.60 -17.53
N LYS A 171 -5.18 0.64 -17.12
CA LYS A 171 -4.32 1.82 -17.25
C LYS A 171 -4.07 2.19 -18.71
N LEU A 172 -3.83 1.21 -19.58
CA LEU A 172 -3.63 1.45 -21.02
C LEU A 172 -4.89 1.99 -21.69
N GLU A 173 -6.08 1.54 -21.27
CA GLU A 173 -7.36 2.06 -21.76
C GLU A 173 -7.67 3.50 -21.29
N ALA A 174 -7.01 3.95 -20.22
CA ALA A 174 -7.19 5.29 -19.64
C ALA A 174 -6.23 6.35 -20.21
N LEU A 175 -5.25 5.95 -21.04
CA LEU A 175 -4.24 6.82 -21.67
C LEU A 175 -4.58 7.12 -23.14
#